data_AF-A0A966S4A8-F1
#
_entry.id   AF-A0A966S4A8-F1
#
_cell.length_a   1.000
_cell.length_b   1.000
_cell.length_c   1.000
_cell.angle_alpha   90.00
_cell.angle_beta   90.00
_cell.angle_gamma   90.00
#
_symmetry.space_group_name_H-M   'P 1'
#
loop_
_entity.id
_entity.type
_entity.pdbx_description
1 polymer ?
#
loop_
_entity_poly.entity_id
_entity_poly.type
_entity_poly.pdbx_seq_one_letter_code
_entity_poly.pdbx_strand_id
1 'polypeptide(L)'
;MKNLIYNLLFLGDKSKKTIELNMKKIVIVLIFLVIVLCIFFSFVYYFRVPLINMNLSKLFAVPVRLETFDLSLKQVSVGNFEISNPPKSQVPKAMTIQSLIVNTPLWNYLGTHTDIDSISINGIDVDVEFYDPLYRNMNWDPIMGSSSTTTKEAPRGGESSAFIKRFTIRNLKITLRLPNQQPLSYSSIAQR
;
A
#
# COMPACT_ATOMS: atom_id res chain seq x y z
N MET A 1 -28.51 -48.94 -50.31
CA MET A 1 -29.09 -48.43 -49.04
C MET A 1 -28.27 -48.81 -47.80
N LYS A 2 -27.86 -50.07 -47.59
CA LYS A 2 -27.07 -50.50 -46.41
C LYS A 2 -25.72 -49.75 -46.22
N ASN A 3 -24.99 -49.45 -47.30
CA ASN A 3 -23.73 -48.68 -47.21
C ASN A 3 -23.89 -47.22 -46.76
N LEU A 4 -25.07 -46.61 -46.97
CA LEU A 4 -25.31 -45.22 -46.59
C LEU A 4 -25.53 -45.10 -45.07
N ILE A 5 -26.23 -46.07 -44.49
CA ILE A 5 -26.53 -46.14 -43.05
C ILE A 5 -25.26 -46.43 -42.24
N TYR A 6 -24.36 -47.28 -42.78
CA TYR A 6 -23.09 -47.60 -42.12
C TYR A 6 -22.15 -46.38 -42.04
N ASN A 7 -22.06 -45.59 -43.12
CA ASN A 7 -21.23 -44.37 -43.13
C ASN A 7 -21.76 -43.29 -42.18
N LEU A 8 -23.09 -43.14 -42.05
CA LEU A 8 -23.70 -42.18 -41.11
C LEU A 8 -23.46 -42.55 -39.64
N LEU A 9 -23.52 -43.84 -39.29
CA LEU A 9 -23.23 -44.32 -37.94
C LEU A 9 -21.74 -44.16 -37.57
N PHE A 10 -20.83 -44.39 -38.52
CA PHE A 10 -19.39 -44.30 -38.26
C PHE A 10 -18.86 -42.85 -38.18
N LEU A 11 -19.49 -41.92 -38.88
CA LEU A 11 -19.19 -40.48 -38.78
C LEU A 11 -19.60 -39.89 -37.41
N GLY A 12 -20.69 -40.41 -36.82
CA GLY A 12 -21.16 -40.00 -35.50
C GLY A 12 -20.19 -40.33 -34.36
N ASP A 13 -19.54 -41.50 -34.39
CA ASP A 13 -18.62 -41.94 -33.33
C ASP A 13 -17.27 -41.20 -33.36
N LYS A 14 -16.73 -40.91 -34.56
CA LYS A 14 -15.50 -40.10 -34.71
C LYS A 14 -15.69 -38.64 -34.29
N SER A 15 -16.85 -38.06 -34.59
CA SER A 15 -17.18 -36.70 -34.18
C SER A 15 -17.25 -36.57 -32.65
N LYS A 16 -17.93 -37.50 -31.96
CA LYS A 16 -18.04 -37.51 -30.49
C LYS A 16 -16.68 -37.61 -29.79
N LYS A 17 -15.82 -38.53 -30.21
CA LYS A 17 -14.46 -38.68 -29.65
C LYS A 17 -13.59 -37.43 -29.83
N THR A 18 -13.74 -36.74 -30.95
CA THR A 18 -13.02 -35.48 -31.21
C THR A 18 -13.50 -34.35 -30.30
N ILE A 19 -14.81 -34.24 -30.10
CA ILE A 19 -15.41 -33.24 -29.20
C ILE A 19 -14.99 -33.51 -27.75
N GLU A 20 -15.05 -34.76 -27.28
CA GLU A 20 -14.61 -35.13 -25.93
C GLU A 20 -13.13 -34.82 -25.68
N LEU A 21 -12.27 -35.10 -26.66
CA LEU A 21 -10.84 -34.81 -26.57
C LEU A 21 -10.59 -33.30 -26.47
N ASN A 22 -11.32 -32.48 -27.25
CA ASN A 22 -11.21 -31.03 -27.21
C ASN A 22 -11.75 -30.45 -25.89
N MET A 23 -12.87 -30.99 -25.37
CA MET A 23 -13.41 -30.60 -24.07
C MET A 23 -12.43 -30.86 -22.92
N LYS A 24 -11.77 -32.04 -22.90
CA LYS A 24 -10.74 -32.36 -21.90
C LYS A 24 -9.56 -31.38 -21.95
N LYS A 25 -9.10 -31.01 -23.15
CA LYS A 25 -8.02 -30.01 -23.31
C LYS A 25 -8.44 -28.64 -22.78
N ILE A 26 -9.66 -28.18 -23.07
CA ILE A 26 -10.18 -26.91 -22.56
C ILE A 26 -10.24 -26.92 -21.04
N VAL A 27 -10.74 -28.01 -20.43
CA VAL A 27 -10.80 -28.15 -18.97
C VAL A 27 -9.40 -28.09 -18.35
N ILE A 28 -8.41 -28.78 -18.93
CA ILE A 28 -7.02 -28.74 -18.46
C ILE A 28 -6.45 -27.32 -18.55
N VAL A 29 -6.69 -26.60 -19.65
CA VAL A 29 -6.25 -25.21 -19.83
C VAL A 29 -6.90 -24.28 -18.80
N LEU A 30 -8.19 -24.44 -18.52
CA LEU A 30 -8.90 -23.66 -17.49
C LEU A 30 -8.35 -23.92 -16.09
N ILE A 31 -8.11 -25.19 -15.73
CA ILE A 31 -7.50 -25.55 -14.45
C ILE A 31 -6.10 -24.93 -14.32
N PHE A 32 -5.29 -25.03 -15.37
CA PHE A 32 -3.97 -24.41 -15.40
C PHE A 32 -4.04 -22.89 -15.23
N LEU A 33 -4.97 -22.23 -15.91
CA LEU A 33 -5.19 -20.78 -15.79
C LEU A 33 -5.57 -20.39 -14.35
N VAL A 34 -6.47 -21.13 -13.71
CA VAL A 34 -6.85 -20.91 -12.30
C VAL A 34 -5.65 -21.07 -11.38
N ILE A 35 -4.82 -22.10 -11.59
CA ILE A 35 -3.60 -22.32 -10.79
C ILE A 35 -2.63 -21.14 -10.95
N VAL A 36 -2.40 -20.69 -12.20
CA VAL A 36 -1.51 -19.54 -12.48
C VAL A 36 -2.05 -18.27 -11.80
N LEU A 37 -3.35 -18.02 -11.84
CA LEU A 37 -3.97 -16.89 -11.14
C LEU A 37 -3.78 -17.00 -9.62
N CYS A 38 -3.99 -18.17 -9.02
CA CYS A 38 -3.78 -18.38 -7.60
C CYS A 38 -2.32 -18.11 -7.17
N ILE A 39 -1.35 -18.58 -7.97
CA ILE A 39 0.08 -18.32 -7.73
C ILE A 39 0.36 -16.82 -7.83
N PHE A 40 -0.18 -16.15 -8.86
CA PHE A 40 -0.01 -14.71 -9.06
C PHE A 40 -0.58 -13.89 -7.88
N PHE A 41 -1.81 -14.16 -7.45
CA PHE A 41 -2.41 -13.46 -6.30
C PHE A 41 -1.65 -13.72 -5.00
N SER A 42 -1.16 -14.95 -4.79
CA SER A 42 -0.34 -15.28 -3.62
C SER A 42 0.99 -14.53 -3.63
N PHE A 43 1.62 -14.42 -4.79
CA PHE A 43 2.84 -13.64 -4.99
C PHE A 43 2.60 -12.15 -4.67
N VAL A 44 1.57 -11.54 -5.26
CA VAL A 44 1.21 -10.13 -4.99
C VAL A 44 0.93 -9.90 -3.50
N TYR A 45 0.19 -10.81 -2.86
CA TYR A 45 -0.11 -10.73 -1.43
C TYR A 45 1.17 -10.78 -0.59
N TYR A 46 2.12 -11.67 -0.90
CA TYR A 46 3.39 -11.80 -0.17
C TYR A 46 4.31 -10.59 -0.35
N PHE A 47 4.42 -10.06 -1.57
CA PHE A 47 5.34 -8.96 -1.90
C PHE A 47 4.79 -7.55 -1.64
N ARG A 48 3.55 -7.41 -1.16
CA ARG A 48 2.90 -6.10 -0.96
C ARG A 48 3.70 -5.16 -0.05
N VAL A 49 4.15 -5.63 1.11
CA VAL A 49 4.86 -4.80 2.10
C VAL A 49 6.23 -4.35 1.58
N PRO A 50 7.11 -5.24 1.07
CA PRO A 50 8.38 -4.83 0.47
C PRO A 50 8.24 -3.79 -0.63
N LEU A 51 7.23 -3.92 -1.51
CA LEU A 51 7.01 -2.97 -2.61
C LEU A 51 6.60 -1.59 -2.10
N ILE A 52 5.70 -1.53 -1.11
CA ILE A 52 5.28 -0.26 -0.50
C ILE A 52 6.49 0.38 0.21
N ASN A 53 7.26 -0.37 0.99
CA ASN A 53 8.45 0.13 1.67
C ASN A 53 9.46 0.73 0.69
N MET A 54 9.71 0.06 -0.45
CA MET A 54 10.62 0.57 -1.48
C MET A 54 10.10 1.88 -2.10
N ASN A 55 8.81 1.96 -2.41
CA ASN A 55 8.23 3.15 -3.03
C ASN A 55 8.19 4.33 -2.05
N LEU A 56 7.82 4.11 -0.80
CA LEU A 56 7.85 5.15 0.23
C LEU A 56 9.29 5.58 0.52
N SER A 57 10.25 4.65 0.59
CA SER A 57 11.65 5.01 0.81
C SER A 57 12.21 5.90 -0.31
N LYS A 58 11.78 5.67 -1.55
CA LYS A 58 12.09 6.55 -2.69
C LYS A 58 11.41 7.92 -2.54
N LEU A 59 10.14 7.94 -2.14
CA LEU A 59 9.36 9.17 -1.96
C LEU A 59 9.94 10.09 -0.89
N PHE A 60 10.40 9.53 0.23
CA PHE A 60 10.94 10.28 1.37
C PHE A 60 12.48 10.44 1.31
N ALA A 61 13.15 9.83 0.34
CA ALA A 61 14.61 9.78 0.21
C ALA A 61 15.36 9.25 1.46
N VAL A 62 14.65 8.54 2.34
CA VAL A 62 15.17 7.87 3.54
C VAL A 62 14.52 6.50 3.67
N PRO A 63 15.13 5.53 4.37
CA PRO A 63 14.50 4.24 4.59
C PRO A 63 13.16 4.37 5.30
N VAL A 64 12.13 3.73 4.73
CA VAL A 64 10.80 3.61 5.30
C VAL A 64 10.47 2.15 5.49
N ARG A 65 9.92 1.81 6.66
CA ARG A 65 9.54 0.45 7.01
C ARG A 65 8.09 0.41 7.47
N LEU A 66 7.40 -0.61 7.00
CA LEU A 66 6.08 -1.05 7.42
C LEU A 66 6.24 -2.52 7.80
N GLU A 67 5.71 -2.93 8.95
CA GLU A 67 5.66 -4.34 9.30
C GLU A 67 4.39 -4.99 8.75
N THR A 68 3.25 -4.31 8.91
CA THR A 68 1.95 -4.83 8.49
C THR A 68 1.22 -3.83 7.62
N PHE A 69 0.59 -4.37 6.58
CA PHE A 69 -0.29 -3.65 5.68
C PHE A 69 -1.44 -4.58 5.33
N ASP A 70 -2.65 -4.24 5.75
CA ASP A 70 -3.84 -5.01 5.45
C ASP A 70 -4.86 -4.15 4.73
N LEU A 71 -5.39 -4.72 3.66
CA LEU A 71 -6.39 -4.10 2.80
C LEU A 71 -7.66 -4.94 2.89
N SER A 72 -8.73 -4.31 3.33
CA SER A 72 -10.07 -4.90 3.35
C SER A 72 -11.03 -4.04 2.54
N LEU A 73 -12.23 -4.55 2.27
CA LEU A 73 -13.26 -3.83 1.51
C LEU A 73 -13.70 -2.50 2.15
N LYS A 74 -13.42 -2.29 3.44
CA LYS A 74 -13.91 -1.13 4.22
C LYS A 74 -12.79 -0.33 4.88
N GLN A 75 -11.58 -0.87 4.90
CA GLN A 75 -10.51 -0.37 5.76
C GLN A 75 -9.15 -0.75 5.18
N VAL A 76 -8.25 0.21 5.22
CA VAL A 76 -6.81 0.02 5.09
C VAL A 76 -6.20 0.17 6.48
N SER A 77 -5.39 -0.79 6.90
CA SER A 77 -4.63 -0.70 8.14
C SER A 77 -3.14 -0.89 7.89
N VAL A 78 -2.37 -0.04 8.55
CA VAL A 78 -0.91 -0.02 8.55
C VAL A 78 -0.47 -0.14 10.01
N GLY A 79 0.44 -1.07 10.27
CA GLY A 79 1.02 -1.25 11.60
C GLY A 79 2.53 -1.14 11.57
N ASN A 80 3.07 -0.53 12.63
CA ASN A 80 4.49 -0.29 12.84
C ASN A 80 5.15 0.36 11.61
N PHE A 81 4.68 1.57 11.30
CA PHE A 81 5.26 2.42 10.28
C PHE A 81 6.41 3.22 10.86
N GLU A 82 7.55 3.22 10.18
CA GLU A 82 8.77 3.90 10.60
C GLU A 82 9.38 4.67 9.44
N ILE A 83 9.76 5.92 9.70
CA ILE A 83 10.59 6.73 8.83
C ILE A 83 11.95 6.88 9.51
N SER A 84 13.00 6.41 8.85
CA SER A 84 14.37 6.58 9.34
C SER A 84 14.85 8.01 9.18
N ASN A 85 15.73 8.42 10.08
CA ASN A 85 16.45 9.68 9.93
C ASN A 85 17.54 9.59 8.85
N PRO A 86 17.92 10.71 8.23
CA PRO A 86 19.10 10.78 7.37
C PRO A 86 20.40 10.53 8.17
N PRO A 87 21.52 10.18 7.53
CA PRO A 87 22.76 9.75 8.20
C PRO A 87 23.41 10.75 9.18
N LYS A 88 22.98 12.02 9.19
CA LYS A 88 23.53 13.07 10.08
C LYS A 88 22.83 13.18 11.43
N SER A 89 21.69 12.52 11.62
CA SER A 89 20.90 12.61 12.85
C SER A 89 21.48 11.79 13.99
N GLN A 90 21.27 12.24 15.23
CA GLN A 90 21.66 11.56 16.46
C GLN A 90 20.85 10.29 16.73
N VAL A 91 19.61 10.24 16.27
CA VAL A 91 18.71 9.09 16.45
C VAL A 91 18.35 8.44 15.12
N PRO A 92 18.13 7.12 15.09
CA PRO A 92 17.93 6.40 13.83
C PRO A 92 16.56 6.61 13.18
N LYS A 93 15.55 7.11 13.92
CA LYS A 93 14.16 7.21 13.46
C LYS A 93 13.66 8.64 13.60
N ALA A 94 13.11 9.18 12.52
CA ALA A 94 12.45 10.49 12.46
C ALA A 94 11.00 10.40 12.94
N MET A 95 10.30 9.31 12.58
CA MET A 95 8.91 9.09 12.96
C MET A 95 8.63 7.61 13.15
N THR A 96 7.81 7.28 14.13
CA THR A 96 7.16 5.97 14.26
C THR A 96 5.66 6.14 14.46
N ILE A 97 4.88 5.22 13.90
CA ILE A 97 3.44 5.13 14.07
C ILE A 97 3.11 3.67 14.37
N GLN A 98 2.52 3.40 15.53
CA GLN A 98 2.13 2.03 15.90
C GLN A 98 0.97 1.53 15.04
N SER A 99 -0.05 2.37 14.83
CA SER A 99 -1.22 2.01 14.03
C SER A 99 -1.77 3.20 13.27
N LEU A 100 -1.99 3.01 11.97
CA LEU A 100 -2.71 3.90 11.08
C LEU A 100 -3.87 3.11 10.47
N ILE A 101 -5.09 3.62 10.65
CA ILE A 101 -6.31 2.99 10.16
C ILE A 101 -7.06 4.02 9.33
N VAL A 102 -7.32 3.69 8.06
CA VAL A 102 -8.12 4.49 7.15
C VAL A 102 -9.38 3.70 6.82
N ASN A 103 -10.53 4.18 7.30
CA ASN A 103 -11.84 3.60 6.99
C ASN A 103 -12.40 4.29 5.75
N THR A 104 -12.53 3.52 4.67
CA THR A 104 -13.17 3.94 3.44
C THR A 104 -13.59 2.70 2.63
N PRO A 105 -14.82 2.65 2.10
CA PRO A 105 -15.25 1.60 1.18
C PRO A 105 -14.37 1.55 -0.07
N LEU A 106 -13.93 0.36 -0.50
CA LEU A 106 -13.10 0.20 -1.70
C LEU A 106 -13.75 0.80 -2.97
N TRP A 107 -15.07 0.81 -3.04
CA TRP A 107 -15.83 1.39 -4.13
C TRP A 107 -15.58 2.91 -4.28
N ASN A 108 -15.24 3.60 -3.20
CA ASN A 108 -14.95 5.04 -3.21
C ASN A 108 -13.61 5.36 -3.89
N TYR A 109 -12.72 4.38 -4.05
CA TYR A 109 -11.46 4.57 -4.79
C TYR A 109 -11.60 4.40 -6.31
N LEU A 110 -12.72 3.83 -6.78
CA LEU A 110 -12.99 3.65 -8.21
C LEU A 110 -13.71 4.85 -8.84
N GLY A 111 -14.19 5.78 -8.02
CA GLY A 111 -14.86 7.01 -8.45
C GLY A 111 -13.90 8.18 -8.65
N THR A 112 -14.42 9.26 -9.23
CA THR A 112 -13.70 10.55 -9.32
C THR A 112 -13.62 11.28 -7.97
N HIS A 113 -14.36 10.83 -6.96
CA HIS A 113 -14.43 11.41 -5.62
C HIS A 113 -14.20 10.32 -4.58
N THR A 114 -13.22 10.52 -3.70
CA THR A 114 -12.91 9.57 -2.62
C THR A 114 -13.40 10.12 -1.28
N ASP A 115 -14.49 9.56 -0.77
CA ASP A 115 -14.95 9.83 0.59
C ASP A 115 -14.26 8.91 1.59
N ILE A 116 -13.54 9.50 2.54
CA ILE A 116 -12.85 8.83 3.63
C ILE A 116 -13.66 9.05 4.91
N ASP A 117 -14.22 7.97 5.45
CA ASP A 117 -15.07 8.05 6.64
C ASP A 117 -14.27 8.41 7.89
N SER A 118 -13.08 7.83 8.04
CA SER A 118 -12.18 8.25 9.11
C SER A 118 -10.73 7.86 8.85
N ILE A 119 -9.81 8.70 9.31
CA ILE A 119 -8.40 8.37 9.49
C ILE A 119 -8.11 8.40 10.99
N SER A 120 -7.60 7.30 11.53
CA SER A 120 -7.19 7.18 12.93
C SER A 120 -5.73 6.79 13.00
N ILE A 121 -4.95 7.60 13.72
CA ILE A 121 -3.52 7.38 13.93
C ILE A 121 -3.28 7.24 15.43
N ASN A 122 -2.58 6.19 15.84
CA ASN A 122 -2.30 5.91 17.24
C ASN A 122 -0.82 5.59 17.46
N GLY A 123 -0.28 6.13 18.56
CA GLY A 123 1.09 5.85 19.00
C GLY A 123 2.09 6.46 18.04
N ILE A 124 2.04 7.79 17.89
CA ILE A 124 2.96 8.54 17.04
C ILE A 124 4.13 9.02 17.91
N ASP A 125 5.37 8.69 17.55
CA ASP A 125 6.55 9.35 18.09
C ASP A 125 7.26 10.07 16.94
N VAL A 126 7.40 11.39 17.06
CA VAL A 126 8.06 12.26 16.08
C VAL A 126 9.31 12.82 16.72
N ASP A 127 10.47 12.61 16.09
CA ASP A 127 11.73 13.21 16.48
C ASP A 127 12.10 14.32 15.48
N VAL A 128 12.25 15.54 16.00
CA VAL A 128 12.68 16.72 15.25
C VAL A 128 14.04 17.13 15.78
N GLU A 129 15.05 17.05 14.92
CA GLU A 129 16.42 17.37 15.25
C GLU A 129 16.91 18.54 14.40
N PHE A 130 17.35 19.60 15.08
CA PHE A 130 18.03 20.74 14.46
C PHE A 130 19.54 20.52 14.50
N TYR A 131 20.20 20.70 13.35
CA TYR A 131 21.63 20.47 13.22
C TYR A 131 22.47 21.70 13.56
N ASP A 132 21.89 22.89 13.46
CA ASP A 132 22.60 24.15 13.69
C ASP A 132 21.89 25.05 14.72
N PRO A 133 22.64 25.86 15.50
CA PRO A 133 22.05 26.74 16.52
C PRO A 133 21.15 27.84 15.97
N LEU A 134 21.16 28.08 14.65
CA LEU A 134 20.32 29.06 13.97
C LEU A 134 19.02 28.44 13.45
N TYR A 135 18.80 27.14 13.71
CA TYR A 135 17.61 26.36 13.34
C TYR A 135 17.31 26.36 11.84
N ARG A 136 18.35 26.43 11.00
CA ARG A 136 18.19 26.51 9.54
C ARG A 136 18.11 25.15 8.85
N ASN A 137 18.69 24.13 9.47
CA ASN A 137 18.69 22.77 8.95
C ASN A 137 18.15 21.80 10.01
N MET A 138 17.23 20.95 9.59
CA MET A 138 16.65 19.90 10.41
C MET A 138 16.60 18.55 9.69
N ASN A 139 16.44 17.47 10.44
CA ASN A 139 16.30 16.12 9.90
C ASN A 139 15.14 15.95 8.92
N TRP A 140 14.06 16.74 9.08
CA TRP A 140 12.90 16.72 8.19
C TRP A 140 13.08 17.42 6.84
N ASP A 141 14.11 18.26 6.67
CA ASP A 141 14.35 18.96 5.39
C ASP A 141 14.54 18.00 4.20
N PRO A 142 15.44 17.00 4.24
CA PRO A 142 15.55 16.03 3.15
C PRO A 142 14.33 15.10 3.05
N ILE A 143 13.62 14.86 4.16
CA ILE A 143 12.43 13.98 4.21
C ILE A 143 11.24 14.64 3.49
N MET A 144 11.01 15.93 3.70
CA MET A 144 9.92 16.68 3.09
C MET A 144 10.29 17.22 1.71
N GLY A 145 11.53 17.71 1.54
CA GLY A 145 11.99 18.33 0.30
C GLY A 145 12.04 17.38 -0.90
N SER A 146 12.27 16.09 -0.67
CA SER A 146 12.31 15.04 -1.71
C SER A 146 10.96 14.77 -2.38
N SER A 147 9.84 15.05 -1.70
CA SER A 147 8.49 14.90 -2.27
C SER A 147 8.13 16.01 -3.28
N SER A 148 8.76 17.18 -3.17
CA SER A 148 8.42 18.36 -3.96
C SER A 148 8.99 18.36 -5.39
N THR A 149 10.12 17.68 -5.62
CA THR A 149 10.81 17.65 -6.92
C THR A 149 10.28 16.61 -7.90
N THR A 150 9.39 15.72 -7.46
CA THR A 150 8.79 14.64 -8.29
C THR A 150 7.30 14.87 -8.58
N THR A 151 6.79 16.09 -8.38
CA THR A 151 5.45 16.44 -8.88
C THR A 151 5.60 17.02 -10.28
N LYS A 152 5.96 16.17 -11.27
CA LYS A 152 5.59 16.49 -12.65
C LYS A 152 4.07 16.53 -12.62
N GLU A 153 3.50 17.72 -12.85
CA GLU A 153 2.05 17.92 -12.93
C GLU A 153 1.43 16.73 -13.66
N ALA A 154 0.60 15.96 -12.94
CA ALA A 154 -0.16 14.89 -13.56
C ALA A 154 -0.94 15.50 -14.74
N PRO A 155 -1.01 14.85 -15.91
CA PRO A 155 -1.76 15.37 -17.03
C PRO A 155 -3.18 15.70 -16.56
N ARG A 156 -3.63 16.95 -16.79
CA ARG A 156 -4.96 17.46 -16.46
C ARG A 156 -6.04 16.50 -16.96
N GLY A 157 -6.46 15.58 -16.09
CA GLY A 157 -7.39 14.51 -16.40
C GLY A 157 -8.10 14.10 -15.12
N GLY A 158 -9.20 14.80 -14.83
CA GLY A 158 -10.07 14.57 -13.67
C GLY A 158 -9.48 15.13 -12.37
N GLU A 159 -10.06 16.22 -11.85
CA GLU A 159 -9.83 16.63 -10.47
C GLU A 159 -10.35 15.54 -9.53
N SER A 160 -9.48 14.63 -9.10
CA SER A 160 -9.82 13.69 -8.05
C SER A 160 -9.80 14.43 -6.71
N SER A 161 -10.97 14.68 -6.13
CA SER A 161 -11.08 15.28 -4.80
C SER A 161 -11.23 14.20 -3.73
N ALA A 162 -10.62 14.43 -2.57
CA ALA A 162 -10.73 13.55 -1.41
C ALA A 162 -11.35 14.32 -0.24
N PHE A 163 -12.39 13.77 0.37
CA PHE A 163 -13.08 14.36 1.51
C PHE A 163 -12.93 13.47 2.74
N ILE A 164 -12.41 14.01 3.84
CA ILE A 164 -12.16 13.27 5.08
C ILE A 164 -13.17 13.71 6.13
N LYS A 165 -14.09 12.82 6.52
CA LYS A 165 -15.14 13.14 7.51
C LYS A 165 -14.61 13.25 8.93
N ARG A 166 -13.63 12.41 9.30
CA ARG A 166 -13.06 12.37 10.65
C ARG A 166 -11.56 12.09 10.60
N PHE A 167 -10.79 12.90 11.33
CA PHE A 167 -9.37 12.69 11.53
C PHE A 167 -9.08 12.62 13.03
N THR A 168 -8.39 11.59 13.49
CA THR A 168 -8.12 11.38 14.91
C THR A 168 -6.67 10.97 15.12
N ILE A 169 -5.98 11.67 16.02
CA ILE A 169 -4.63 11.34 16.48
C ILE A 169 -4.71 11.01 17.97
N ARG A 170 -4.09 9.89 18.38
CA ARG A 170 -3.99 9.46 19.79
C ARG A 170 -2.55 9.14 20.13
N ASN A 171 -2.16 9.46 21.36
CA ASN A 171 -0.83 9.17 21.90
C ASN A 171 0.27 9.74 21.00
N LEU A 172 0.25 11.06 20.79
CA LEU A 172 1.27 11.78 20.04
C LEU A 172 2.38 12.19 21.00
N LYS A 173 3.61 11.79 20.70
CA LYS A 173 4.82 12.25 21.35
C LYS A 173 5.68 12.97 20.31
N ILE A 174 6.20 14.13 20.70
CA ILE A 174 7.13 14.92 19.90
C ILE A 174 8.38 15.13 20.74
N THR A 175 9.52 14.73 20.21
CA THR A 175 10.83 14.96 20.82
C THR A 175 11.59 15.97 19.97
N LEU A 176 11.94 17.10 20.58
CA LEU A 176 12.71 18.17 19.96
C LEU A 176 14.16 18.09 20.46
N ARG A 177 15.11 18.02 19.52
CA ARG A 177 16.55 18.00 19.79
C ARG A 177 17.17 19.26 19.24
N LEU A 178 17.68 20.08 20.15
CA LEU A 178 18.41 21.30 19.81
C LEU A 178 19.91 21.04 19.96
N PRO A 179 20.77 21.69 19.16
CA PRO A 179 22.21 21.51 19.25
C PRO A 179 22.72 21.83 20.65
N ASN A 180 23.52 20.91 21.21
CA ASN A 180 24.13 21.04 22.54
C ASN A 180 23.13 21.20 23.70
N GLN A 181 21.89 20.74 23.53
CA GLN A 181 20.87 20.76 24.59
C GLN A 181 20.28 19.37 24.81
N GLN A 182 19.73 19.16 26.01
CA GLN A 182 18.98 17.94 26.30
C GLN A 182 17.67 17.91 25.48
N PRO A 183 17.19 16.73 25.06
CA PRO A 183 15.95 16.62 24.30
C PRO A 183 14.75 17.12 25.10
N LEU A 184 13.86 17.86 24.44
CA LEU A 184 12.59 18.31 24.99
C LEU A 184 11.47 17.42 24.45
N SER A 185 10.75 16.72 25.33
CA SER A 185 9.65 15.83 24.94
C SER A 185 8.29 16.39 25.34
N TYR A 186 7.37 16.41 24.38
CA TYR A 186 5.97 16.79 24.54
C TYR A 186 5.11 15.57 24.25
N SER A 187 4.03 15.35 25.00
CA SER A 187 3.13 14.24 24.76
C SER A 187 1.68 14.63 24.98
N SER A 188 0.80 14.25 24.06
CA SER A 188 -0.64 14.33 24.29
C SER A 188 -1.06 13.14 25.15
N ILE A 189 -1.41 13.41 26.40
CA ILE A 189 -2.13 12.45 27.22
C ILE A 189 -3.56 12.44 26.68
N ALA A 190 -3.97 11.34 26.04
CA ALA A 190 -5.37 11.17 25.70
C ALA A 190 -6.18 11.18 26.99
N GLN A 191 -7.05 12.19 27.18
CA GLN A 191 -8.11 12.10 28.18
C GLN A 191 -8.97 10.90 27.79
N ARG A 192 -9.08 9.93 28.71
CA ARG A 192 -9.84 8.68 28.54
C ARG A 192 -11.33 8.96 28.38
#